data_AF-A0AAN6EC43-F1
#
_entry.id   AF-A0AAN6EC43-F1
#
_cell.length_a   1.000
_cell.length_b   1.000
_cell.length_c   1.000
_cell.angle_alpha   90.00
_cell.angle_beta   90.00
_cell.angle_gamma   90.00
#
_symmetry.space_group_name_H-M   'P 1'
#
loop_
_entity.id
_entity.type
_entity.pdbx_description
1 polymer ?
#
loop_
_entity_poly.entity_id
_entity_poly.type
_entity_poly.pdbx_seq_one_letter_code
_entity_poly.pdbx_strand_id
1 'polypeptide(L)'
;VSGPWPMWRDTIQVHGFEYIRVRFRADNPGVWFLHCHLAWHEYNGVAVVFVEAPGVLQQRQSVPEEMVEMCKRQGIPTQGNGAGNQGFDLSGLPPAVYPPS
;
A
#
# COMPACT_ATOMS: atom_id res chain seq x y z
N VAL A 1 1.48 -24.32 19.12
CA VAL A 1 2.44 -24.14 18.00
C VAL A 1 3.50 -23.12 18.41
N SER A 2 4.55 -23.57 19.09
CA SER A 2 5.71 -22.74 19.44
C SER A 2 6.98 -23.57 19.27
N GLY A 3 7.36 -23.77 18.00
CA GLY A 3 8.69 -24.27 17.65
C GLY A 3 9.69 -23.11 17.55
N PRO A 4 10.99 -23.40 17.32
CA PRO A 4 12.02 -22.37 17.17
C PRO A 4 11.81 -21.48 15.93
N TRP A 5 10.95 -21.91 14.99
CA TRP A 5 10.61 -21.18 13.78
C TRP A 5 9.26 -20.48 13.95
N PRO A 6 9.18 -19.14 13.80
CA PRO A 6 7.91 -18.44 13.82
C PRO A 6 7.06 -18.85 12.62
N MET A 7 5.73 -18.79 12.79
CA MET A 7 4.80 -19.07 11.69
C MET A 7 5.02 -18.07 10.55
N TRP A 8 5.00 -18.58 9.33
CA TRP A 8 5.04 -17.79 8.09
C TRP A 8 3.68 -17.79 7.43
N ARG A 9 3.17 -16.60 7.10
CA ARG A 9 1.86 -16.37 6.48
C ARG A 9 1.78 -14.93 5.96
N ASP A 10 0.86 -14.67 5.03
CA ASP A 10 0.54 -13.32 4.54
C ASP A 10 -0.50 -12.59 5.42
N THR A 11 -1.45 -13.32 5.99
CA THR A 11 -2.60 -12.76 6.72
C THR A 11 -2.69 -13.33 8.13
N ILE A 12 -2.97 -12.47 9.11
CA ILE A 12 -3.18 -12.88 10.50
C ILE A 12 -4.28 -12.04 11.15
N GLN A 13 -5.09 -12.67 11.98
CA GLN A 13 -6.08 -11.99 12.80
C GLN A 13 -5.40 -11.39 14.04
N VAL A 14 -5.71 -10.13 14.33
CA VAL A 14 -5.36 -9.47 15.59
C VAL A 14 -6.66 -9.30 16.37
N HIS A 15 -6.75 -9.87 17.57
CA HIS A 15 -7.95 -9.69 18.39
C HIS A 15 -7.96 -8.30 19.05
N GLY A 16 -9.12 -7.89 19.54
CA GLY A 16 -9.28 -6.59 20.18
C GLY A 16 -8.34 -6.43 21.38
N PHE A 17 -7.72 -5.26 21.50
CA PHE A 17 -6.75 -4.92 22.56
C PHE A 17 -5.46 -5.77 22.56
N GLU A 18 -5.18 -6.50 21.48
CA GLU A 18 -3.93 -7.24 21.29
C GLU A 18 -3.00 -6.55 20.27
N TYR A 19 -1.78 -7.07 20.15
CA TYR A 19 -0.85 -6.67 19.12
C TYR A 19 -0.12 -7.90 18.56
N ILE A 20 0.41 -7.73 17.35
CA ILE A 20 1.31 -8.70 16.72
C ILE A 20 2.64 -8.04 16.41
N ARG A 21 3.70 -8.84 16.36
CA ARG A 21 5.02 -8.39 15.88
C ARG A 21 5.35 -9.17 14.61
N VAL A 22 5.42 -8.45 13.50
CA VAL A 22 5.74 -9.02 12.19
C VAL A 22 7.20 -8.74 11.87
N ARG A 23 7.87 -9.72 11.26
CA ARG A 23 9.20 -9.58 10.68
C ARG A 23 9.12 -10.06 9.25
N PHE A 24 9.61 -9.25 8.31
CA PHE A 24 9.80 -9.63 6.93
C PHE A 24 11.19 -9.16 6.49
N ARG A 25 11.71 -9.79 5.45
CA ARG A 25 12.94 -9.36 4.80
C ARG A 25 12.55 -8.52 3.60
N ALA A 26 13.15 -7.33 3.48
CA ALA A 26 13.01 -6.49 2.30
C ALA A 26 13.97 -7.01 1.20
N ASP A 27 13.59 -8.11 0.54
CA ASP A 27 14.31 -8.72 -0.57
C ASP A 27 13.48 -8.82 -1.87
N ASN A 28 12.33 -8.14 -1.93
CA ASN A 28 11.43 -8.10 -3.07
C ASN A 28 11.05 -6.65 -3.43
N PRO A 29 11.88 -5.93 -4.22
CA PRO A 29 11.64 -4.53 -4.59
C PRO A 29 10.25 -4.32 -5.20
N GLY A 30 9.50 -3.35 -4.66
CA GLY A 30 8.09 -3.18 -5.02
C GLY A 30 7.36 -2.16 -4.16
N VAL A 31 6.07 -1.99 -4.44
CA VAL A 31 5.14 -1.19 -3.63
C VAL A 31 4.12 -2.13 -3.03
N TRP A 32 4.20 -2.35 -1.71
CA TRP A 32 3.46 -3.39 -1.00
C TRP A 32 2.39 -2.80 -0.09
N PHE A 33 1.19 -3.36 -0.13
CA PHE A 33 0.03 -2.89 0.63
C PHE A 33 -0.19 -3.75 1.86
N LEU A 34 -0.06 -3.16 3.05
CA LEU A 34 -0.41 -3.78 4.32
C LEU A 34 -1.68 -3.12 4.84
N HIS A 35 -2.78 -3.89 4.94
CA HIS A 35 -4.07 -3.34 5.32
C HIS A 35 -4.89 -4.34 6.15
N CYS A 36 -5.97 -3.85 6.75
CA CYS A 36 -7.01 -4.72 7.29
C CYS A 36 -7.82 -5.29 6.12
N HIS A 37 -7.92 -6.62 6.01
CA HIS A 37 -8.66 -7.26 4.92
C HIS A 37 -10.20 -7.21 5.10
N LEU A 38 -10.70 -6.47 6.11
CA LEU A 38 -12.11 -6.11 6.22
C LEU A 38 -12.34 -4.82 5.44
N ALA A 39 -13.06 -4.90 4.31
CA ALA A 39 -13.25 -3.79 3.36
C ALA A 39 -13.68 -2.48 4.02
N TRP A 40 -14.52 -2.55 5.06
CA TRP A 40 -14.92 -1.39 5.84
C TRP A 40 -13.74 -0.74 6.57
N HIS A 41 -12.88 -1.50 7.23
CA HIS A 41 -11.71 -0.94 7.92
C HIS A 41 -10.66 -0.42 6.94
N GLU A 42 -10.46 -1.10 5.81
CA GLU A 42 -9.58 -0.64 4.72
C GLU A 42 -10.04 0.72 4.20
N TYR A 43 -11.34 0.85 3.91
CA TYR A 43 -11.95 2.10 3.45
C TYR A 43 -11.82 3.24 4.47
N ASN A 44 -11.88 2.90 5.77
CA ASN A 44 -11.60 3.82 6.87
C ASN A 44 -10.10 4.09 7.09
N GLY A 45 -9.24 3.78 6.11
CA GLY A 45 -7.83 4.15 6.13
C GLY A 45 -6.93 3.25 6.99
N VAL A 46 -7.37 2.05 7.39
CA VAL A 46 -6.51 1.08 8.10
C VAL A 46 -5.60 0.37 7.08
N ALA A 47 -4.64 1.15 6.57
CA ALA A 47 -3.73 0.74 5.51
C ALA A 47 -2.39 1.49 5.57
N VAL A 48 -1.34 0.82 5.11
CA VAL A 48 0.02 1.35 4.96
C VAL A 48 0.60 0.82 3.66
N VAL A 49 1.30 1.68 2.92
CA VAL A 49 2.07 1.31 1.73
C VAL A 49 3.56 1.31 2.07
N PHE A 50 4.24 0.20 1.81
CA PHE A 50 5.70 0.11 1.86
C PHE A 50 6.27 0.29 0.46
N VAL A 51 7.17 1.26 0.28
CA VAL A 51 7.95 1.41 -0.94
C VAL A 51 9.33 0.79 -0.72
N GLU A 52 9.51 -0.43 -1.20
CA GLU A 52 10.72 -1.21 -1.00
C GLU A 52 11.73 -0.98 -2.13
N ALA A 53 12.95 -0.58 -1.76
CA ALA A 53 14.10 -0.45 -2.66
C ALA A 53 13.77 0.29 -3.99
N PRO A 54 13.28 1.54 -3.95
CA PRO A 54 12.77 2.24 -5.14
C PRO A 54 13.80 2.37 -6.26
N GLY A 55 15.09 2.57 -5.93
CA GLY A 55 16.16 2.62 -6.93
C GLY A 55 16.40 1.29 -7.65
N VAL A 56 16.18 0.15 -6.97
CA VAL A 56 16.28 -1.18 -7.59
C VAL A 56 15.00 -1.51 -8.37
N LEU A 57 13.84 -1.13 -7.83
CA LEU A 57 12.54 -1.28 -8.50
C LEU A 57 12.56 -0.65 -9.89
N GLN A 58 13.01 0.61 -10.00
CA GLN A 58 13.11 1.34 -11.26
C GLN A 58 14.04 0.70 -12.31
N GLN A 59 15.01 -0.10 -11.87
CA GLN A 59 15.94 -0.80 -12.77
C GLN A 59 15.40 -2.15 -13.25
N ARG A 60 14.51 -2.77 -12.46
CA ARG A 60 14.04 -4.16 -12.70
C ARG A 60 12.65 -4.24 -13.29
N GLN A 61 11.82 -3.23 -13.06
CA GLN A 61 10.41 -3.25 -13.44
C GLN A 61 10.03 -1.92 -14.09
N SER A 62 9.26 -2.03 -15.16
CA SER A 62 8.58 -0.91 -15.82
C SER A 62 7.09 -1.15 -15.79
N VAL A 63 6.31 -0.09 -15.58
CA VAL A 63 4.86 -0.17 -15.70
C VAL A 63 4.51 -0.46 -17.18
N PRO A 64 3.68 -1.47 -17.48
CA PRO A 64 3.24 -1.74 -18.85
C PRO A 64 2.51 -0.53 -19.46
N GLU A 65 2.74 -0.22 -20.73
CA GLU A 65 2.13 0.95 -21.40
C GLU A 65 0.60 0.89 -21.36
N GLU A 66 0.02 -0.30 -21.39
CA GLU A 66 -1.43 -0.52 -21.28
C GLU A 66 -2.01 0.02 -19.96
N MET A 67 -1.27 -0.12 -18.85
CA MET A 67 -1.65 0.42 -17.55
C MET A 67 -1.54 1.95 -17.53
N VAL A 68 -0.49 2.50 -18.14
CA VAL A 68 -0.31 3.94 -18.28
C VAL A 68 -1.45 4.54 -19.11
N GLU A 69 -1.83 3.89 -20.21
CA GLU A 69 -2.95 4.28 -21.06
C GLU A 69 -4.29 4.21 -20.32
N MET A 70 -4.50 3.20 -19.49
CA MET A 70 -5.67 3.11 -18.62
C MET A 70 -5.75 4.28 -17.63
N CYS A 71 -4.62 4.73 -17.06
CA CYS A 71 -4.59 5.94 -16.22
C CYS A 71 -4.96 7.19 -17.02
N LYS A 72 -4.38 7.37 -18.22
CA LYS A 72 -4.68 8.51 -19.11
C LYS A 72 -6.17 8.58 -19.46
N ARG A 73 -6.79 7.44 -19.79
CA ARG A 73 -8.24 7.35 -20.11
C ARG A 73 -9.15 7.73 -18.96
N GLN A 74 -8.70 7.52 -17.72
CA GLN A 74 -9.43 7.88 -16.51
C GLN A 74 -9.09 9.28 -15.99
N GLY A 75 -8.20 10.01 -16.66
CA GLY A 75 -7.73 11.31 -16.19
C GLY A 75 -6.88 11.25 -14.92
N ILE A 76 -6.29 10.09 -14.62
CA ILE A 76 -5.45 9.87 -13.44
C ILE A 76 -4.00 10.32 -13.76
N PRO A 77 -3.42 11.27 -12.99
CA PRO A 77 -2.02 11.66 -13.16
C PRO A 77 -1.07 10.47 -12.98
N THR A 78 -0.07 10.35 -13.86
CA THR A 78 0.93 9.27 -13.84
C THR A 78 2.27 9.70 -13.24
N GLN A 79 2.35 10.95 -12.77
CA GLN A 79 3.53 11.55 -12.16
C GLN A 79 3.10 12.36 -10.94
N GLY A 80 4.03 12.57 -10.01
CA GLY A 80 3.77 13.28 -8.75
C GLY A 80 3.38 12.36 -7.60
N ASN A 81 2.81 12.95 -6.56
CA ASN A 81 2.31 12.27 -5.37
C ASN A 81 0.87 11.75 -5.58
N GLY A 82 0.20 11.34 -4.49
CA GLY A 82 -1.17 10.83 -4.56
C GLY A 82 -2.21 11.79 -5.15
N ALA A 83 -1.92 13.10 -5.21
CA ALA A 83 -2.74 14.12 -5.84
C ALA A 83 -2.29 14.48 -7.27
N GLY A 84 -1.17 13.92 -7.75
CA GLY A 84 -0.53 14.31 -9.00
C GLY A 84 0.38 15.55 -8.91
N ASN A 85 0.63 16.06 -7.70
CA ASN A 85 1.49 17.23 -7.47
C ASN A 85 2.92 16.82 -7.11
N GLN A 86 3.86 17.76 -7.16
CA GLN A 86 5.23 17.51 -6.70
C GLN A 86 5.36 17.68 -5.18
N GLY A 87 6.22 16.89 -4.55
CA GLY A 87 6.52 17.00 -3.12
C GLY A 87 5.34 16.64 -2.21
N PHE A 88 5.14 17.45 -1.17
CA PHE A 88 4.16 17.21 -0.10
C PHE A 88 2.83 17.95 -0.29
N ASP A 89 2.62 18.62 -1.42
CA ASP A 89 1.35 19.28 -1.69
C ASP A 89 0.28 18.24 -2.05
N LEU A 90 -0.62 17.97 -1.10
CA LEU A 90 -1.71 17.00 -1.26
C LEU A 90 -3.04 17.66 -1.65
N SER A 91 -3.02 18.92 -2.11
CA SER A 91 -4.21 19.60 -2.60
C SER A 91 -4.80 18.87 -3.82
N GLY A 92 -6.13 18.73 -3.86
CA GLY A 92 -6.84 18.02 -4.93
C GLY A 92 -7.06 16.53 -4.69
N LEU A 93 -6.57 15.96 -3.57
CA LEU A 93 -7.02 14.63 -3.15
C LEU A 93 -8.55 14.61 -2.93
N PRO A 94 -9.22 13.50 -3.28
CA PRO A 94 -10.61 13.32 -2.87
C PRO A 94 -10.69 13.37 -1.33
N PRO A 95 -11.79 13.89 -0.77
CA PRO A 95 -11.98 13.87 0.67
C PRO A 95 -11.88 12.43 1.17
N ALA A 96 -11.22 12.24 2.32
CA ALA A 96 -11.18 10.93 2.96
C ALA A 96 -12.61 10.45 3.15
N VAL A 97 -12.94 9.31 2.56
CA VAL A 97 -14.30 8.80 2.62
C VAL A 97 -14.50 8.06 3.94
N TYR A 98 -14.47 8.81 5.04
CA TYR A 98 -15.01 8.28 6.29
C TYR A 98 -16.54 8.32 6.20
N PRO A 99 -17.26 7.29 6.65
CA PRO A 99 -18.67 7.43 6.94
C PRO A 99 -18.84 8.51 8.01
N PRO A 100 -19.86 9.37 7.92
CA PRO A 100 -20.24 10.21 9.04
C PRO A 100 -20.72 9.29 10.17
N SER A 101 -20.17 9.46 11.36
CA SER A 101 -20.95 9.22 12.57
C SER A 101 -22.12 10.19 12.62
#